data_AF-A0A936RPA6-F1
#
_entry.id   AF-A0A936RPA6-F1
#
_cell.length_a   1.000
_cell.length_b   1.000
_cell.length_c   1.000
_cell.angle_alpha   90.00
_cell.angle_beta   90.00
_cell.angle_gamma   90.00
#
_symmetry.space_group_name_H-M   'P 1'
#
loop_
_entity.id
_entity.type
_entity.pdbx_description
1 polymer ?
#
loop_
_entity_poly.entity_id
_entity_poly.type
_entity_poly.pdbx_seq_one_letter_code
_entity_poly.pdbx_strand_id
1 'polypeptide(L)'
;MQKYYIIRQRYPHAEPFKIIGKTLSSYTQAINIQNKTTGNLFQKKTKAKLLTEVARINELYTIKDYILTCFHYIHHNPLKAGLVKRLTEWPYSSYLDYYNQRNGTICNKSLTMQLLELSEIDFKSEDNYELKDDIIKRLF
;
A
#
# COMPACT_ATOMS: atom_id res chain seq x y z
N MET A 1 4.25 5.07 14.22
CA MET A 1 3.33 4.68 13.14
C MET A 1 4.14 4.40 11.87
N GLN A 2 4.14 3.17 11.37
CA GLN A 2 4.92 2.76 10.20
C GLN A 2 4.05 2.96 8.95
N LYS A 3 4.53 3.74 7.97
CA LYS A 3 3.79 4.01 6.71
C LYS A 3 4.28 3.02 5.64
N TYR A 4 3.36 2.29 5.02
CA TYR A 4 3.68 1.28 4.00
C TYR A 4 3.19 1.73 2.62
N TYR A 5 4.01 1.52 1.59
CA TYR A 5 3.67 1.71 0.18
C TYR A 5 3.88 0.37 -0.55
N ILE A 6 2.89 -0.09 -1.31
CA ILE A 6 3.07 -1.24 -2.21
C ILE A 6 3.35 -0.71 -3.62
N ILE A 7 4.55 -1.00 -4.11
CA ILE A 7 4.94 -0.79 -5.50
C ILE A 7 5.06 -2.18 -6.12
N ARG A 8 4.14 -2.53 -7.02
CA ARG A 8 4.28 -3.73 -7.85
C ARG A 8 4.99 -3.34 -9.13
N GLN A 9 6.23 -3.83 -9.32
CA GLN A 9 6.97 -3.69 -10.57
C GLN A 9 7.19 -5.07 -11.20
N ARG A 10 6.82 -5.23 -12.48
CA ARG A 10 7.33 -6.32 -13.32
C ARG A 10 8.55 -5.77 -14.06
N TYR A 11 9.77 -6.14 -13.66
CA TYR A 11 10.98 -5.88 -14.43
C TYR A 11 11.87 -7.11 -14.47
N PRO A 12 12.27 -7.62 -15.65
CA PRO A 12 13.17 -8.75 -15.76
C PRO A 12 14.65 -8.43 -15.50
N HIS A 13 15.04 -7.15 -15.37
CA HIS A 13 16.47 -6.75 -15.36
C HIS A 13 16.88 -5.67 -14.33
N ALA A 14 16.01 -5.26 -13.39
CA ALA A 14 16.34 -4.24 -12.40
C ALA A 14 16.06 -4.74 -10.97
N GLU A 15 17.08 -4.71 -10.11
CA GLU A 15 16.97 -4.98 -8.67
C GLU A 15 15.98 -3.98 -8.02
N PRO A 16 14.76 -4.40 -7.63
CA PRO A 16 13.69 -3.49 -7.15
C PRO A 16 14.14 -2.63 -5.96
N PHE A 17 15.02 -3.19 -5.13
CA PHE A 17 15.62 -2.52 -3.99
C PHE A 17 16.47 -1.29 -4.36
N LYS A 18 17.14 -1.32 -5.51
CA LYS A 18 17.99 -0.21 -5.98
C LYS A 18 17.15 1.00 -6.38
N ILE A 19 16.00 0.76 -7.01
CA ILE A 19 15.06 1.82 -7.39
C ILE A 19 14.47 2.46 -6.14
N ILE A 20 13.95 1.65 -5.21
CA ILE A 20 13.40 2.15 -3.94
C ILE A 20 14.45 2.96 -3.17
N GLY A 21 15.68 2.45 -3.06
CA GLY A 21 16.76 3.15 -2.37
C GLY A 21 17.06 4.53 -2.99
N LYS A 22 17.06 4.63 -4.32
CA LYS A 22 17.24 5.92 -5.03
C LYS A 22 16.09 6.88 -4.74
N THR A 23 14.84 6.42 -4.82
CA THR A 23 13.65 7.25 -4.55
C THR A 23 13.61 7.77 -3.11
N LEU A 24 13.93 6.92 -2.13
CA LEU A 24 13.97 7.33 -0.73
C LEU A 24 15.10 8.34 -0.47
N SER A 25 16.26 8.14 -1.10
CA SER A 25 17.39 9.06 -0.99
C SER A 25 17.08 10.42 -1.60
N SER A 26 16.53 10.46 -2.82
CA SER A 26 16.17 11.72 -3.48
C SER A 26 15.09 12.49 -2.71
N TYR A 27 14.08 11.79 -2.19
CA TYR A 27 13.06 12.40 -1.34
C TYR A 27 13.66 12.96 -0.04
N THR A 28 14.54 12.21 0.61
CA THR A 28 15.24 12.65 1.84
C THR A 28 16.04 13.92 1.59
N GLN A 29 16.77 13.99 0.48
CA GLN A 29 17.53 15.18 0.10
C GLN A 29 16.62 16.38 -0.13
N ALA A 30 15.53 16.22 -0.89
CA ALA A 30 14.59 17.29 -1.17
C ALA A 30 13.96 17.89 0.10
N ILE A 31 13.50 17.02 1.03
CA ILE A 31 12.89 17.47 2.29
C ILE A 31 13.93 18.14 3.21
N ASN A 32 15.14 17.59 3.29
CA ASN A 32 16.22 18.20 4.08
C ASN A 32 16.59 19.59 3.56
N ILE A 33 16.67 19.77 2.23
CA ILE A 33 16.90 21.07 1.60
C ILE A 33 15.76 22.03 1.94
N GLN A 34 14.51 21.61 1.76
CA GLN A 34 13.32 22.42 2.03
C GLN A 34 13.28 22.90 3.49
N ASN A 35 13.60 22.01 4.44
CA ASN A 35 13.49 22.29 5.86
C ASN A 35 14.79 22.83 6.49
N LYS A 36 15.86 22.98 5.70
CA LYS A 36 17.22 23.32 6.18
C LYS A 36 17.72 22.37 7.28
N THR A 37 17.41 21.09 7.15
CA THR A 37 17.82 20.02 8.07
C THR A 37 18.83 19.07 7.43
N THR A 38 19.43 18.18 8.23
CA THR A 38 20.27 17.08 7.75
C THR A 38 19.88 15.77 8.44
N GLY A 39 20.30 14.65 7.87
CA GLY A 39 20.06 13.31 8.44
C GLY A 39 19.11 12.44 7.61
N ASN A 40 18.78 11.28 8.16
CA ASN A 40 17.96 10.26 7.49
C ASN A 40 16.50 10.39 7.91
N LEU A 41 15.57 10.38 6.94
CA LEU A 41 14.13 10.40 7.20
C LEU A 41 13.50 9.00 7.29
N PHE A 42 14.13 7.99 6.69
CA PHE A 42 13.58 6.64 6.59
C PHE A 42 14.36 5.64 7.45
N GLN A 43 13.68 4.59 7.91
CA GLN A 43 14.35 3.49 8.60
C GLN A 43 15.37 2.80 7.68
N LYS A 44 16.47 2.31 8.27
CA LYS A 44 17.48 1.55 7.54
C LYS A 44 16.88 0.20 7.09
N LYS A 45 17.06 -0.13 5.81
CA LYS A 45 16.61 -1.36 5.12
C LYS A 45 15.09 -1.46 4.92
N THR A 46 14.66 -1.42 3.67
CA THR A 46 13.27 -1.69 3.26
C THR A 46 12.96 -3.18 3.37
N LYS A 47 11.79 -3.53 3.89
CA LYS A 47 11.27 -4.91 3.87
C LYS A 47 10.49 -5.16 2.58
N ALA A 48 10.67 -6.34 1.99
CA ALA A 48 9.86 -6.81 0.87
C ALA A 48 9.50 -8.29 1.10
N LYS A 49 8.31 -8.70 0.65
CA LYS A 49 7.86 -10.09 0.67
C LYS A 49 7.48 -10.52 -0.75
N LEU A 50 7.86 -11.73 -1.13
CA LEU A 50 7.52 -12.28 -2.42
C LEU A 50 6.11 -12.88 -2.37
N LEU A 51 5.22 -12.42 -3.24
CA LEU A 51 3.81 -12.84 -3.22
C LEU A 51 3.61 -14.34 -3.47
N THR A 52 4.52 -14.99 -4.22
CA THR A 52 4.45 -16.44 -4.48
C THR A 52 4.71 -17.28 -3.24
N GLU A 53 5.48 -16.78 -2.26
CA GLU A 53 5.75 -17.49 -1.00
C GLU A 53 4.54 -17.42 -0.05
N VAL A 54 3.80 -16.32 -0.13
CA VAL A 54 2.64 -16.07 0.73
C VAL A 54 1.46 -16.98 0.40
N ALA A 55 1.34 -17.41 -0.87
CA ALA A 55 0.33 -18.38 -1.30
C ALA A 55 0.48 -19.78 -0.67
N ARG A 56 1.58 -20.05 0.04
CA ARG A 56 1.86 -21.35 0.70
C ARG A 56 1.53 -21.37 2.20
N ILE A 57 0.97 -20.29 2.76
CA ILE A 57 0.80 -20.13 4.21
C ILE A 57 -0.33 -20.99 4.78
N ASN A 58 -1.39 -21.25 4.01
CA ASN A 58 -2.49 -22.15 4.39
C ASN A 58 -3.28 -22.52 3.11
N GLU A 59 -3.77 -23.76 3.00
CA GLU A 59 -4.59 -24.23 1.87
C GLU A 59 -5.83 -23.36 1.62
N LEU A 60 -6.33 -22.67 2.65
CA LEU A 60 -7.52 -21.81 2.59
C LEU A 60 -7.23 -20.33 2.31
N TYR A 61 -5.96 -19.89 2.32
CA TYR A 61 -5.61 -18.46 2.15
C TYR A 61 -4.84 -18.26 0.86
N THR A 62 -5.53 -17.75 -0.14
CA THR A 62 -5.01 -17.62 -1.50
C THR A 62 -4.13 -16.37 -1.66
N ILE A 63 -3.37 -16.33 -2.76
CA ILE A 63 -2.65 -15.12 -3.16
C ILE A 63 -3.58 -13.93 -3.34
N LYS A 64 -4.82 -14.16 -3.80
CA LYS A 64 -5.85 -13.13 -3.98
C LYS A 64 -6.24 -12.53 -2.64
N ASP A 65 -6.51 -13.36 -1.64
CA ASP A 65 -6.87 -12.93 -0.28
C ASP A 65 -5.77 -12.10 0.35
N TYR A 66 -4.51 -12.47 0.12
CA TYR A 66 -3.38 -11.67 0.58
C TYR A 66 -3.31 -10.30 -0.09
N ILE A 67 -3.44 -10.24 -1.43
CA ILE A 67 -3.39 -8.97 -2.15
C ILE A 67 -4.56 -8.08 -1.73
N LEU A 68 -5.76 -8.64 -1.56
CA LEU A 68 -6.94 -7.93 -1.07
C LEU A 68 -6.72 -7.39 0.35
N THR A 69 -6.18 -8.20 1.25
CA THR A 69 -5.82 -7.77 2.60
C THR A 69 -4.78 -6.65 2.58
N CYS A 70 -3.73 -6.77 1.76
CA CYS A 70 -2.73 -5.72 1.58
C CYS A 70 -3.35 -4.43 1.05
N PHE A 71 -4.29 -4.53 0.10
CA PHE A 71 -5.00 -3.41 -0.49
C PHE A 71 -5.80 -2.66 0.58
N HIS A 72 -6.67 -3.34 1.33
CA HIS A 72 -7.39 -2.73 2.45
C HIS A 72 -6.47 -2.18 3.52
N TYR A 73 -5.41 -2.91 3.87
CA TYR A 73 -4.44 -2.48 4.88
C TYR A 73 -3.83 -1.12 4.55
N ILE A 74 -3.41 -0.91 3.29
CA ILE A 74 -2.87 0.39 2.86
C ILE A 74 -3.89 1.50 3.04
N HIS A 75 -5.12 1.30 2.56
CA HIS A 75 -6.14 2.33 2.62
C HIS A 75 -6.58 2.62 4.05
N HIS A 76 -6.56 1.62 4.93
CA HIS A 76 -6.93 1.77 6.35
C HIS A 76 -5.83 2.35 7.23
N ASN A 77 -4.59 2.45 6.77
CA ASN A 77 -3.47 3.02 7.55
C ASN A 77 -3.76 4.40 8.18
N PRO A 78 -4.38 5.37 7.48
CA PRO A 78 -4.73 6.66 8.07
C PRO A 78 -5.75 6.54 9.21
N LEU A 79 -6.74 5.66 9.07
CA LEU A 79 -7.75 5.41 10.10
C LEU A 79 -7.12 4.72 11.32
N LYS A 80 -6.35 3.66 11.10
CA LYS A 80 -5.67 2.91 12.18
C LYS A 80 -4.69 3.75 12.99
N ALA A 81 -4.18 4.83 12.39
CA ALA A 81 -3.32 5.77 13.07
C ALA A 81 -4.01 6.97 13.72
N GLY A 82 -5.34 7.04 13.63
CA GLY A 82 -6.12 8.16 14.14
C GLY A 82 -5.88 9.47 13.40
N LEU A 83 -5.40 9.43 12.15
CA LEU A 83 -5.22 10.63 11.34
C LEU A 83 -6.55 11.16 10.78
N VAL A 84 -7.53 10.27 10.60
CA VAL A 84 -8.86 10.56 10.06
C VAL A 84 -9.91 9.73 10.77
N LYS A 85 -11.17 10.16 10.73
CA LYS A 85 -12.31 9.35 11.21
C LYS A 85 -12.95 8.52 10.11
N ARG A 86 -12.78 8.94 8.84
CA ARG A 86 -13.27 8.24 7.66
C ARG A 86 -12.18 8.16 6.60
N LEU A 87 -12.13 7.07 5.84
CA LEU A 87 -11.11 6.85 4.80
C LEU A 87 -11.16 7.91 3.70
N THR A 88 -12.36 8.42 3.40
CA THR A 88 -12.60 9.51 2.44
C THR A 88 -11.99 10.85 2.87
N GLU A 89 -11.61 11.02 4.13
CA GLU A 89 -10.99 12.27 4.63
C GLU A 89 -9.48 12.32 4.38
N TRP A 90 -8.87 11.23 3.89
CA TRP A 90 -7.43 11.17 3.64
C TRP A 90 -7.10 11.39 2.14
N PRO A 91 -6.71 12.62 1.72
CA PRO A 91 -6.51 12.93 0.31
C PRO A 91 -5.23 12.31 -0.28
N TYR A 92 -4.30 11.87 0.57
CA TYR A 92 -2.98 11.37 0.16
C TYR A 92 -2.93 9.86 -0.09
N SER A 93 -4.08 9.22 -0.33
CA SER A 93 -4.14 7.84 -0.80
C SER A 93 -4.93 7.76 -2.10
N SER A 94 -4.86 6.61 -2.77
CA SER A 94 -5.68 6.30 -3.94
C SER A 94 -7.11 5.87 -3.58
N TYR A 95 -7.47 5.81 -2.28
CA TYR A 95 -8.77 5.35 -1.83
C TYR A 95 -9.91 6.13 -2.51
N LEU A 96 -9.79 7.46 -2.59
CA LEU A 96 -10.76 8.33 -3.27
C LEU A 96 -10.93 8.02 -4.75
N ASP A 97 -9.88 7.50 -5.40
CA ASP A 97 -9.92 7.13 -6.82
C ASP A 97 -10.72 5.85 -7.03
N TYR A 98 -10.61 4.89 -6.10
CA TYR A 98 -11.40 3.65 -6.09
C TYR A 98 -12.83 3.88 -5.58
N TYR A 99 -13.04 4.87 -4.72
CA TYR A 99 -14.36 5.28 -4.24
C TYR A 99 -15.13 6.17 -5.22
N ASN A 100 -14.54 6.48 -6.39
CA ASN A 100 -15.08 7.38 -7.41
C ASN A 100 -15.44 8.78 -6.91
N GLN A 101 -14.72 9.25 -5.89
CA GLN A 101 -14.79 10.65 -5.41
C GLN A 101 -13.69 11.52 -6.01
N ARG A 102 -12.69 10.91 -6.66
CA ARG A 102 -11.63 11.60 -7.38
C ARG A 102 -11.30 10.85 -8.66
N ASN A 103 -10.91 11.59 -9.70
CA ASN A 103 -10.40 11.02 -10.94
C ASN A 103 -8.86 11.13 -11.00
N GLY A 104 -8.16 10.47 -10.07
CA GLY A 104 -6.70 10.45 -10.04
C GLY A 104 -6.10 9.55 -11.12
N THR A 105 -4.91 9.90 -11.60
CA THR A 105 -4.19 9.21 -12.69
C THR A 105 -3.03 8.35 -12.20
N ILE A 106 -2.74 8.35 -10.91
CA ILE A 106 -1.57 7.68 -10.33
C ILE A 106 -1.73 6.16 -10.30
N CYS A 107 -2.94 5.65 -10.09
CA CYS A 107 -3.20 4.22 -9.98
C CYS A 107 -3.89 3.67 -11.23
N ASN A 108 -3.44 2.50 -11.69
CA ASN A 108 -4.15 1.75 -12.72
C ASN A 108 -5.34 1.01 -12.10
N LYS A 109 -6.50 1.68 -12.03
CA LYS A 109 -7.72 1.14 -11.43
C LYS A 109 -8.21 -0.13 -12.12
N SER A 110 -8.22 -0.13 -13.46
CA SER A 110 -8.65 -1.27 -14.27
C SER A 110 -7.86 -2.54 -13.95
N LEU A 111 -6.53 -2.43 -13.90
CA LEU A 111 -5.66 -3.57 -13.56
C LEU A 111 -5.91 -4.08 -12.14
N THR A 112 -6.08 -3.19 -11.16
CA THR A 112 -6.35 -3.60 -9.77
C THR A 112 -7.69 -4.32 -9.65
N MET A 113 -8.76 -3.77 -10.24
CA MET A 113 -10.09 -4.39 -10.22
C MET A 113 -10.06 -5.76 -10.89
N GLN A 114 -9.36 -5.90 -12.02
CA GLN A 114 -9.18 -7.19 -12.69
C GLN A 114 -8.41 -8.19 -11.82
N LEU A 115 -7.35 -7.76 -11.14
CA LEU A 115 -6.51 -8.64 -10.33
C LEU A 115 -7.21 -9.12 -9.05
N LEU A 116 -8.04 -8.26 -8.46
CA LEU A 116 -8.77 -8.54 -7.23
C LEU A 116 -10.17 -9.11 -7.51
N GLU A 117 -10.60 -9.14 -8.78
CA GLU A 117 -11.97 -9.50 -9.19
C GLU A 117 -13.02 -8.71 -8.37
N LEU A 118 -12.74 -7.43 -8.12
CA LEU A 118 -13.62 -6.53 -7.38
C LEU A 118 -14.43 -5.68 -8.35
N SER A 119 -15.72 -5.52 -8.05
CA SER A 119 -16.52 -4.44 -8.61
C SER A 119 -16.43 -3.18 -7.74
N GLU A 120 -16.84 -2.05 -8.30
CA GLU A 120 -16.97 -0.80 -7.53
C GLU A 120 -17.99 -0.92 -6.39
N ILE A 121 -18.99 -1.80 -6.55
CA ILE A 121 -20.02 -2.05 -5.54
C ILE A 121 -19.39 -2.82 -4.38
N ASP A 122 -18.60 -3.85 -4.68
CA ASP A 122 -17.91 -4.66 -3.66
C ASP A 122 -16.98 -3.76 -2.84
N PHE A 123 -16.16 -2.94 -3.49
CA PHE A 123 -15.23 -2.04 -2.80
C PHE A 123 -15.93 -1.05 -1.85
N LYS A 124 -17.08 -0.49 -2.26
CA LYS A 124 -17.87 0.41 -1.40
C LYS A 124 -18.54 -0.32 -0.23
N SER A 125 -18.90 -1.58 -0.42
CA SER A 125 -19.46 -2.41 0.66
C SER A 125 -18.40 -2.82 1.69
N GLU A 126 -17.12 -2.81 1.30
CA GLU A 126 -15.96 -3.12 2.13
C GLU A 126 -15.45 -1.94 2.99
N ASP A 127 -16.22 -0.84 3.11
CA ASP A 127 -15.87 0.30 3.96
C ASP A 127 -15.67 -0.09 5.45
N ASN A 128 -16.28 -1.21 5.87
CA ASN A 128 -16.12 -1.79 7.22
C ASN A 128 -15.27 -3.06 7.22
N TYR A 129 -14.40 -3.26 6.23
CA TYR A 129 -13.56 -4.46 6.15
C TYR A 129 -12.70 -4.60 7.41
N GLU A 130 -13.05 -5.57 8.26
CA GLU A 130 -12.38 -5.78 9.53
C GLU A 130 -11.05 -6.51 9.31
N LEU A 131 -9.98 -5.72 9.25
CA LEU A 131 -8.62 -6.25 9.26
C LEU A 131 -8.28 -6.79 10.65
N LYS A 132 -8.48 -8.10 10.84
CA LYS A 132 -8.10 -8.80 12.08
C LYS A 132 -6.58 -8.72 12.30
N ASP A 133 -6.18 -8.48 13.55
CA ASP A 133 -4.78 -8.23 13.90
C ASP A 133 -3.87 -9.44 13.66
N ASP A 134 -4.40 -10.66 13.75
CA ASP A 134 -3.68 -11.89 13.44
C ASP A 134 -3.27 -11.97 11.97
N ILE A 135 -4.13 -11.48 11.05
CA ILE A 135 -3.84 -11.41 9.62
C ILE A 135 -2.81 -10.31 9.34
N ILE A 136 -2.95 -9.15 9.99
CA ILE A 136 -2.01 -8.02 9.81
C ILE A 136 -0.60 -8.38 10.26
N LYS A 137 -0.47 -9.06 11.41
CA LYS A 137 0.83 -9.53 11.91
C LYS A 137 1.54 -10.42 10.90
N ARG A 138 0.80 -11.13 10.04
CA ARG A 138 1.34 -11.99 8.98
C ARG A 138 1.74 -11.21 7.72
N LEU A 139 1.28 -9.97 7.54
CA LEU A 139 1.74 -9.11 6.43
C LEU A 139 3.23 -8.76 6.56
N PHE A 140 3.79 -8.74 7.78
CA PHE A 140 5.17 -8.33 8.06
C PHE A 140 6.01 -9.38 8.76
#